data_AF-A0A819R1K1-F1
#
_entry.id   AF-A0A819R1K1-F1
#
_cell.length_a   1.000
_cell.length_b   1.000
_cell.length_c   1.000
_cell.angle_alpha   90.00
_cell.angle_beta   90.00
_cell.angle_gamma   90.00
#
_symmetry.space_group_name_H-M   'P 1'
#
loop_
_entity.id
_entity.type
_entity.pdbx_description
1 polymer ?
#
loop_
_entity_poly.entity_id
_entity_poly.type
_entity_poly.pdbx_seq_one_letter_code
_entity_poly.pdbx_strand_id
1 'polypeptide(L)'
;EINQSIISIESLSNECFYEIFDYLDGCEIFQAFSNLNHRFQQLLGSSSLLFKIKFHRSTSEDILINNYQEPIRFNKNQIFSIH
;
A
#
# COMPACT_ATOMS: atom_id res chain seq x y z
N GLU A 1 20.35 18.16 -20.77
CA GLU A 1 19.31 17.36 -20.08
C GLU A 1 19.73 15.91 -20.11
N ILE A 2 19.96 15.29 -18.94
CA ILE A 2 20.32 13.88 -18.88
C ILE A 2 18.99 13.12 -18.90
N ASN A 3 18.69 12.47 -20.03
CA ASN A 3 17.68 11.42 -20.09
C ASN A 3 18.17 10.27 -19.20
N GLN A 4 17.84 10.32 -17.91
CA GLN A 4 18.02 9.17 -17.02
C GLN A 4 17.04 8.09 -17.50
N SER A 5 17.56 7.09 -18.21
CA SER A 5 16.80 5.86 -18.44
C SER A 5 16.34 5.34 -17.09
N ILE A 6 15.03 5.25 -16.90
CA ILE A 6 14.42 4.56 -15.76
C ILE A 6 14.68 3.08 -15.98
N ILE A 7 15.75 2.57 -15.34
CA ILE A 7 16.17 1.17 -15.47
C ILE A 7 15.57 0.28 -14.38
N SER A 8 15.01 0.86 -13.31
CA SER A 8 14.33 0.15 -12.24
C SER A 8 13.05 0.88 -11.86
N ILE A 9 12.02 0.14 -11.45
CA ILE A 9 10.81 0.71 -10.86
C ILE A 9 11.15 1.59 -9.65
N GLU A 10 12.24 1.29 -8.96
CA GLU A 10 12.72 2.01 -7.77
C GLU A 10 13.25 3.40 -8.08
N SER A 11 13.54 3.74 -9.34
CA SER A 11 13.90 5.11 -9.71
C SER A 11 12.69 6.01 -9.94
N LEU A 12 11.46 5.48 -9.93
CA LEU A 12 10.24 6.29 -9.95
C LEU A 12 10.12 7.10 -8.67
N SER A 13 9.57 8.31 -8.78
CA SER A 13 9.35 9.19 -7.63
C SER A 13 8.23 8.65 -6.72
N ASN A 14 8.16 9.16 -5.49
CA ASN A 14 7.12 8.74 -4.55
C ASN A 14 5.71 9.12 -5.05
N GLU A 15 5.59 10.23 -5.77
CA GLU A 15 4.35 10.71 -6.38
C GLU A 15 3.78 9.67 -7.36
N CYS A 16 4.62 9.07 -8.21
CA CYS A 16 4.19 8.00 -9.10
C CYS A 16 3.63 6.79 -8.35
N PHE A 17 4.22 6.44 -7.21
CA PHE A 17 3.71 5.33 -6.40
C PHE A 17 2.41 5.68 -5.68
N TYR A 18 2.25 6.91 -5.20
CA TYR A 18 0.96 7.35 -4.64
C TYR A 18 -0.15 7.30 -5.69
N GLU A 19 0.13 7.69 -6.94
CA GLU A 19 -0.81 7.53 -8.05
C GLU A 19 -1.14 6.05 -8.31
N ILE A 20 -0.15 5.15 -8.32
CA ILE A 20 -0.38 3.71 -8.48
C ILE A 20 -1.24 3.16 -7.34
N PHE A 21 -0.95 3.55 -6.10
CA PHE A 21 -1.66 3.11 -4.91
C PHE A 21 -3.12 3.55 -4.92
N ASP A 22 -3.47 4.66 -5.56
CA ASP A 22 -4.87 5.09 -5.69
C ASP A 22 -5.75 4.14 -6.52
N TYR A 23 -5.15 3.29 -7.36
CA TYR A 23 -5.85 2.30 -8.19
C TYR A 23 -5.90 0.90 -7.55
N LEU A 24 -5.14 0.65 -6.49
CA LEU A 24 -5.02 -0.66 -5.86
C LEU A 24 -5.78 -0.72 -4.53
N ASP A 25 -6.15 -1.93 -4.10
CA ASP A 25 -6.68 -2.12 -2.75
C ASP A 25 -5.57 -2.02 -1.71
N GLY A 26 -5.90 -1.50 -0.52
CA GLY A 26 -4.95 -1.33 0.58
C GLY A 26 -4.20 -2.61 0.95
N CYS A 27 -4.86 -3.77 0.87
CA CYS A 27 -4.24 -5.07 1.13
C CYS A 27 -3.33 -5.51 -0.01
N GLU A 28 -3.71 -5.28 -1.26
CA GLU A 28 -2.86 -5.57 -2.42
C GLU A 28 -1.58 -4.73 -2.36
N ILE A 29 -1.69 -3.45 -2.01
CA ILE A 29 -0.55 -2.56 -1.84
C ILE A 29 0.36 -3.08 -0.72
N PHE A 30 -0.21 -3.39 0.44
CA PHE A 30 0.61 -3.87 1.55
C PHE A 30 1.29 -5.20 1.20
N GLN A 31 0.56 -6.17 0.65
CA GLN A 31 1.11 -7.47 0.27
C GLN A 31 2.22 -7.35 -0.79
N ALA A 32 2.05 -6.48 -1.77
CA ALA A 32 3.02 -6.31 -2.85
C ALA A 32 4.25 -5.49 -2.43
N PHE A 33 4.10 -4.46 -1.59
CA PHE A 33 5.14 -3.46 -1.34
C PHE A 33 5.78 -3.52 0.06
N SER A 34 5.17 -4.19 1.07
CA SER A 34 5.68 -4.16 2.45
C SER A 34 7.04 -4.84 2.63
N ASN A 35 7.38 -5.79 1.76
CA ASN A 35 8.59 -6.60 1.87
C ASN A 35 9.59 -6.39 0.72
N LEU A 36 9.38 -5.38 -0.13
CA LEU A 36 10.28 -5.12 -1.26
C LEU A 36 11.62 -4.53 -0.80
N ASN A 37 11.57 -3.35 -0.20
CA ASN A 37 12.75 -2.67 0.33
C ASN A 37 12.34 -1.61 1.37
N HIS A 38 13.35 -1.06 2.05
CA HIS A 38 13.15 -0.06 3.10
C HIS A 38 12.43 1.21 2.60
N ARG A 39 12.67 1.63 1.35
CA ARG A 39 12.01 2.81 0.78
C ARG A 39 10.50 2.58 0.71
N PHE A 40 10.05 1.42 0.22
CA PHE A 40 8.62 1.11 0.16
C PHE A 40 8.01 0.94 1.56
N GLN A 41 8.72 0.37 2.52
CA GLN A 41 8.26 0.34 3.91
C GLN A 41 8.02 1.75 4.48
N GLN A 42 8.94 2.69 4.22
CA GLN A 42 8.75 4.09 4.62
C GLN A 42 7.58 4.75 3.89
N LEU A 43 7.40 4.45 2.60
CA LEU A 43 6.30 4.97 1.80
C LEU A 43 4.94 4.50 2.35
N LEU A 44 4.84 3.23 2.72
CA LEU A 44 3.64 2.65 3.33
C LEU A 44 3.39 3.16 4.75
N GLY A 45 4.42 3.61 5.45
CA GLY A 45 4.34 4.16 6.81
C GLY A 45 4.11 5.68 6.84
N SER A 46 4.07 6.29 5.66
CA SER A 46 3.81 7.72 5.50
C SER A 46 2.37 8.03 5.91
N SER A 47 2.20 9.02 6.78
CA SER A 47 0.89 9.51 7.22
C SER A 47 0.06 10.16 6.10
N SER A 48 0.67 10.38 4.94
CA SER A 48 0.02 10.97 3.77
C SER A 48 -0.68 9.93 2.90
N LEU A 49 -0.42 8.64 3.11
CA LEU A 49 -0.95 7.55 2.28
C LEU A 49 -2.20 6.93 2.89
N LEU A 50 -3.36 7.37 2.39
CA LEU A 50 -4.65 6.81 2.80
C LEU A 50 -4.93 5.50 2.06
N PHE A 51 -4.72 4.37 2.73
CA PHE A 51 -5.07 3.06 2.19
C PHE A 51 -6.59 2.88 2.11
N LYS A 52 -7.08 2.60 0.91
CA LYS A 52 -8.49 2.24 0.68
C LYS A 52 -8.62 0.74 0.75
N ILE A 53 -9.16 0.22 1.85
CA ILE A 53 -9.39 -1.21 2.04
C ILE A 53 -10.84 -1.52 1.66
N LYS A 54 -11.04 -2.37 0.65
CA LYS A 54 -12.33 -2.85 0.17
C LYS A 54 -12.56 -4.27 0.68
N PHE A 55 -13.49 -4.40 1.62
CA PHE A 55 -13.93 -5.70 2.09
C PHE A 55 -14.91 -6.30 1.08
N HIS A 56 -14.50 -7.35 0.37
CA HIS A 56 -15.44 -8.13 -0.42
C HIS A 56 -16.28 -9.02 0.52
N ARG A 57 -17.61 -9.07 0.35
CA ARG A 57 -18.52 -9.90 1.17
C ARG A 57 -18.20 -11.40 1.16
N SER A 58 -17.38 -11.84 0.21
CA SER A 58 -16.98 -13.23 0.03
C SER A 58 -15.65 -13.57 0.71
N THR A 59 -14.94 -12.58 1.25
CA THR A 59 -13.65 -12.81 1.90
C THR A 59 -13.90 -13.50 3.23
N SER A 60 -13.32 -14.69 3.41
CA SER A 60 -13.47 -15.43 4.67
C SER A 60 -12.84 -14.66 5.82
N GLU A 61 -13.42 -14.79 7.01
CA GLU A 61 -12.95 -14.15 8.24
C GLU A 61 -11.48 -14.46 8.53
N ASP A 62 -11.01 -15.68 8.22
CA ASP A 62 -9.61 -16.07 8.35
C ASP A 62 -8.68 -15.31 7.41
N ILE A 63 -9.12 -15.01 6.18
CA ILE A 63 -8.37 -14.19 5.23
C ILE A 63 -8.37 -12.73 5.68
N LEU A 64 -9.49 -12.26 6.25
CA LEU A 64 -9.59 -10.93 6.84
C LEU A 64 -8.61 -10.77 8.01
N ILE A 65 -8.55 -11.72 8.93
CA ILE A 65 -7.66 -11.65 10.09
C ILE A 65 -6.19 -11.73 9.65
N ASN A 66 -5.82 -12.67 8.78
CA ASN A 66 -4.43 -12.87 8.42
C ASN A 66 -3.89 -11.78 7.48
N ASN A 67 -4.67 -11.33 6.49
CA ASN A 67 -4.17 -10.37 5.51
C ASN A 67 -4.30 -8.92 5.97
N TYR A 68 -5.22 -8.61 6.88
CA TYR A 68 -5.54 -7.22 7.23
C TYR A 68 -4.99 -6.81 8.59
N GLN A 69 -4.53 -7.74 9.45
CA GLN A 69 -3.97 -7.37 10.76
C GLN A 69 -2.80 -6.40 10.66
N GLU A 70 -1.81 -6.67 9.82
CA GLU A 70 -0.64 -5.80 9.66
C GLU A 70 -0.99 -4.48 8.95
N PRO A 71 -1.72 -4.45 7.81
CA PRO A 71 -2.19 -3.20 7.22
C PRO A 71 -3.01 -2.34 8.19
N ILE A 72 -3.93 -2.95 8.94
CA ILE A 72 -4.78 -2.25 9.92
C ILE A 72 -3.94 -1.71 11.08
N ARG A 73 -2.97 -2.48 11.56
CA ARG A 73 -2.08 -2.05 12.64
C ARG A 73 -1.15 -0.93 12.18
N PHE A 74 -0.63 -1.01 10.95
CA PHE A 74 0.27 -0.02 10.37
C PHE A 74 -0.45 1.29 10.03
N ASN A 75 -1.71 1.20 9.61
CA ASN A 75 -2.51 2.34 9.14
C ASN A 75 -3.71 2.63 10.05
N LYS A 76 -3.60 2.29 11.34
CA LYS A 76 -4.71 2.41 12.30
C LYS A 76 -5.30 3.83 12.39
N ASN A 77 -4.46 4.83 12.12
CA ASN A 77 -4.84 6.25 12.12
C ASN A 77 -5.42 6.74 10.78
N GLN A 78 -5.39 5.90 9.74
CA GLN A 78 -5.72 6.24 8.35
C GLN A 78 -6.92 5.43 7.81
N ILE A 79 -7.46 4.48 8.59
CA ILE A 79 -8.65 3.72 8.22
C ILE A 79 -9.90 4.57 8.50
N PHE A 80 -10.50 5.07 7.43
CA PHE A 80 -11.68 5.94 7.50
C PHE A 80 -13.01 5.20 7.69
N SER A 81 -13.09 3.91 7.37
CA SER A 81 -14.26 3.06 7.67
C SER A 81 -13.95 1.59 7.44
N ILE A 82 -14.49 0.72 8.29
CA ILE A 82 -14.68 -0.71 8.03
C ILE A 82 -16.17 -0.84 7.68
N HIS A 83 -16.51 -1.36 6.49
CA HIS A 83 -17.89 -1.53 6.05
C HIS A 83 -18.21 -3.01 5.87
#